data_AF-A0A9Q1AIH4-F1
#
_entry.id   AF-A0A9Q1AIH4-F1
#
_cell.length_a   1.000
_cell.length_b   1.000
_cell.length_c   1.000
_cell.angle_alpha   90.00
_cell.angle_beta   90.00
_cell.angle_gamma   90.00
#
_symmetry.space_group_name_H-M   'P 1'
#
loop_
_entity.id
_entity.type
_entity.pdbx_description
1 polymer ?
#
loop_
_entity_poly.entity_id
_entity_poly.type
_entity_poly.pdbx_seq_one_letter_code
_entity_poly.pdbx_strand_id
1 'polypeptide(L)'
;MEQGKSIRQGVDHYNKLVNALLAQGIEPYVTLYHWDLPQALHDRYNGWLNPQIIKDFAAFAETCFENYGDREDVLSFSTSSAIDGNSATEPYIVAHNMLLSHGTVADIYRKKYKAKQQGSLGISLDVIWFEPATNTTDDAEATQRAQDFQLGWFIEPLIFGQLSNLNEKQSRG
;
A
#
# COMPACT_ATOMS: atom_id res chain seq x y z
N MET A 1 22.85 -16.61 11.57
CA MET A 1 23.99 -15.92 10.92
C MET A 1 23.79 -15.75 9.41
N GLU A 2 22.96 -16.56 8.76
CA GLU A 2 22.76 -16.52 7.29
C GLU A 2 21.76 -15.44 6.82
N GLN A 3 20.66 -15.21 7.55
CA GLN A 3 19.67 -14.17 7.21
C GLN A 3 20.25 -12.75 7.18
N GLY A 4 21.12 -12.39 8.15
CA GLY A 4 21.76 -11.07 8.18
C GLY A 4 22.72 -10.81 7.01
N LYS A 5 23.29 -11.88 6.44
CA LYS A 5 24.16 -11.79 5.26
C LYS A 5 23.36 -11.58 3.98
N SER A 6 22.21 -12.24 3.87
CA SER A 6 21.26 -12.08 2.75
C SER A 6 20.63 -10.68 2.72
N ILE A 7 20.26 -10.12 3.88
CA ILE A 7 19.67 -8.77 3.97
C ILE A 7 20.66 -7.73 3.47
N ARG A 8 21.93 -7.82 3.89
CA ARG A 8 22.97 -6.88 3.47
C ARG A 8 23.24 -6.93 1.96
N GLN A 9 23.21 -8.11 1.36
CA GLN A 9 23.36 -8.27 -0.09
C GLN A 9 22.19 -7.63 -0.86
N GLY A 10 20.96 -7.77 -0.35
CA GLY A 10 19.80 -7.09 -0.91
C GLY A 10 19.95 -5.56 -0.84
N VAL A 11 20.37 -5.06 0.32
CA VAL A 11 20.63 -3.62 0.51
C VAL A 11 21.71 -3.10 -0.43
N ASP A 12 22.82 -3.83 -0.56
CA ASP A 12 23.90 -3.46 -1.48
C ASP A 12 23.44 -3.49 -2.94
N HIS A 13 22.53 -4.39 -3.31
CA HIS A 13 21.96 -4.45 -4.66
C HIS A 13 21.14 -3.20 -4.98
N TYR A 14 20.19 -2.83 -4.13
CA TYR A 14 19.36 -1.64 -4.35
C TYR A 14 20.18 -0.36 -4.28
N ASN A 15 21.15 -0.26 -3.37
CA ASN A 15 22.07 0.88 -3.33
C ASN A 15 22.84 1.06 -4.65
N LYS A 16 23.29 -0.02 -5.29
CA LYS A 16 23.95 0.07 -6.60
C LYS A 16 23.00 0.57 -7.68
N LEU A 17 21.76 0.11 -7.68
CA LEU A 17 20.73 0.53 -8.63
C LEU A 17 20.41 2.03 -8.47
N VAL A 18 20.10 2.47 -7.25
CA VAL A 18 19.77 3.87 -6.92
C VAL A 18 20.92 4.80 -7.31
N ASN A 19 22.16 4.44 -6.93
CA ASN A 19 23.33 5.25 -7.29
C ASN A 19 23.56 5.29 -8.81
N ALA A 20 23.30 4.19 -9.53
CA ALA A 20 23.43 4.17 -10.99
C ALA A 20 22.36 5.05 -11.67
N LEU A 21 21.12 5.06 -11.17
CA LEU A 21 20.04 5.91 -11.68
C LEU A 21 20.39 7.40 -11.47
N LEU A 22 20.80 7.76 -10.26
CA LEU A 22 21.18 9.14 -9.93
C LEU A 22 22.40 9.61 -10.72
N ALA A 23 23.38 8.73 -10.96
CA ALA A 23 24.54 9.03 -11.80
C ALA A 23 24.17 9.33 -13.26
N GLN A 24 23.01 8.85 -13.72
CA GLN A 24 22.44 9.15 -15.03
C GLN A 24 21.42 10.31 -15.00
N GLY A 25 21.25 10.98 -13.85
CA GLY A 25 20.28 12.06 -13.68
C GLY A 25 18.82 11.59 -13.63
N ILE A 26 18.58 10.31 -13.34
CA ILE A 26 17.24 9.73 -13.21
C ILE A 26 16.87 9.73 -11.72
N GLU A 27 15.78 10.41 -11.39
CA GLU A 27 15.22 10.46 -10.04
C GLU A 27 14.46 9.16 -9.73
N PRO A 28 14.86 8.39 -8.70
CA PRO A 28 14.21 7.14 -8.35
C PRO A 28 12.96 7.38 -7.49
N TYR A 29 11.85 6.75 -7.89
CA TYR A 29 10.61 6.65 -7.11
C TYR A 29 10.43 5.19 -6.70
N VAL A 30 10.33 4.91 -5.40
CA VAL A 30 10.40 3.55 -4.88
C VAL A 30 9.05 3.07 -4.36
N THR A 31 8.69 1.84 -4.70
CA THR A 31 7.51 1.17 -4.14
C THR A 31 7.96 0.19 -3.06
N LEU A 32 7.49 0.37 -1.82
CA LEU A 32 7.86 -0.50 -0.70
C LEU A 32 7.21 -1.89 -0.77
N TYR A 33 6.02 -1.96 -1.34
CA TYR A 33 5.25 -3.19 -1.41
C TYR A 33 4.51 -3.27 -2.75
N HIS A 34 4.78 -4.36 -3.47
CA HIS A 34 4.19 -4.64 -4.77
C HIS A 34 3.74 -6.11 -4.86
N TRP A 35 2.92 -6.51 -3.88
CA TRP A 35 2.32 -7.84 -3.76
C TRP A 35 3.33 -8.96 -3.48
N ASP A 36 4.48 -8.58 -2.96
CA ASP A 36 5.63 -9.43 -2.66
C ASP A 36 5.69 -9.80 -1.17
N LEU A 37 4.52 -10.10 -0.57
CA LEU A 37 4.46 -10.49 0.85
C LEU A 37 5.37 -11.70 1.09
N PRO A 38 6.32 -11.63 2.04
CA PRO A 38 7.16 -12.78 2.35
C PRO A 38 6.31 -13.97 2.78
N GLN A 39 6.49 -15.12 2.12
CA GLN A 39 5.73 -16.35 2.39
C GLN A 39 5.77 -16.74 3.88
N ALA A 40 6.88 -16.49 4.57
CA ALA A 40 7.01 -16.75 6.00
C ALA A 40 5.99 -16.00 6.88
N LEU A 41 5.55 -14.80 6.46
CA LEU A 41 4.50 -14.04 7.17
C LEU A 41 3.11 -14.61 6.87
N HIS A 42 2.89 -15.08 5.64
CA HIS A 42 1.70 -15.82 5.28
C HIS A 42 1.58 -17.11 6.11
N ASP A 43 2.63 -17.93 6.14
CA ASP A 43 2.63 -19.21 6.88
C ASP A 43 2.49 -19.01 8.39
N ARG A 44 3.02 -17.91 8.94
CA ARG A 44 3.01 -17.64 10.38
C ARG A 44 1.64 -17.15 10.87
N TYR A 45 0.96 -16.29 10.12
CA TYR A 45 -0.26 -15.64 10.60
C TYR A 45 -1.25 -15.22 9.50
N ASN A 46 -1.14 -15.73 8.28
CA ASN A 46 -1.94 -15.36 7.11
C ASN A 46 -1.73 -13.92 6.61
N GLY A 47 -0.55 -13.33 6.84
CA GLY A 47 -0.16 -12.08 6.22
C GLY A 47 -1.10 -10.91 6.53
N TRP A 48 -1.63 -10.27 5.48
CA TRP A 48 -2.50 -9.11 5.56
C TRP A 48 -3.84 -9.34 6.26
N LEU A 49 -4.23 -10.60 6.49
CA LEU A 49 -5.42 -10.93 7.27
C LEU A 49 -5.22 -10.74 8.78
N ASN A 50 -3.98 -10.56 9.24
CA ASN A 50 -3.65 -10.40 10.65
C ASN A 50 -3.11 -8.99 10.95
N PRO A 51 -3.61 -8.31 11.99
CA PRO A 51 -3.14 -6.96 12.34
C PRO A 51 -1.66 -6.90 12.76
N GLN A 52 -1.01 -8.03 13.06
CA GLN A 52 0.44 -8.08 13.30
C GLN A 52 1.25 -7.58 12.09
N ILE A 53 0.71 -7.71 10.87
CA ILE A 53 1.35 -7.22 9.64
C ILE A 53 1.66 -5.72 9.71
N ILE A 54 0.87 -4.94 10.44
CA ILE A 54 1.03 -3.48 10.57
C ILE A 54 2.39 -3.15 11.20
N LYS A 55 2.76 -3.90 12.24
CA LYS A 55 4.04 -3.70 12.95
C LYS A 55 5.22 -4.20 12.12
N ASP A 56 5.06 -5.38 11.51
CA ASP A 56 6.13 -5.99 10.71
C ASP A 56 6.43 -5.14 9.47
N PHE A 57 5.38 -4.61 8.82
CA PHE A 57 5.51 -3.69 7.69
C PHE A 57 6.13 -2.35 8.11
N ALA A 58 5.74 -1.80 9.27
CA ALA A 58 6.35 -0.58 9.78
C ALA A 58 7.85 -0.74 10.03
N ALA A 59 8.28 -1.88 10.60
CA ALA A 59 9.70 -2.16 10.83
C ALA A 59 10.47 -2.34 9.50
N PHE A 60 9.86 -2.98 8.52
CA PHE A 60 10.42 -3.08 7.17
C PHE A 60 10.60 -1.71 6.51
N ALA A 61 9.55 -0.87 6.52
CA ALA A 61 9.59 0.47 5.95
C ALA A 61 10.64 1.35 6.65
N GLU A 62 10.75 1.26 7.97
CA GLU A 62 11.76 1.99 8.73
C GLU A 62 13.19 1.57 8.34
N THR A 63 13.42 0.28 8.14
CA THR A 63 14.71 -0.23 7.62
C THR A 63 15.02 0.36 6.25
N CYS A 64 14.03 0.47 5.36
CA CYS A 64 14.21 1.12 4.06
C CYS A 64 14.55 2.61 4.20
N PHE A 65 13.84 3.34 5.06
CA PHE A 65 14.10 4.77 5.29
C PHE A 65 15.53 5.02 5.81
N GLU A 66 16.03 4.14 6.68
CA GLU A 66 17.38 4.24 7.22
C GLU A 66 18.47 3.96 6.20
N ASN A 67 18.23 3.08 5.23
CA ASN A 67 19.23 2.67 4.25
C ASN A 67 19.22 3.50 2.96
N TYR A 68 18.05 4.00 2.53
CA TYR A 68 17.88 4.61 1.22
C TYR A 68 17.28 6.02 1.25
N GLY A 69 16.64 6.40 2.35
CA GLY A 69 15.87 7.65 2.41
C GLY A 69 16.71 8.92 2.33
N ASP A 70 18.05 8.84 2.33
CA ASP A 70 18.92 9.99 2.05
C ASP A 70 18.98 10.38 0.57
N ARG A 71 18.40 9.58 -0.34
CA ARG A 71 18.54 9.75 -1.80
C ARG A 71 17.25 9.57 -2.61
N GLU A 72 16.13 9.26 -1.97
CA GLU A 72 14.90 8.83 -2.64
C GLU A 72 13.71 9.74 -2.28
N ASP A 73 12.98 10.13 -3.32
CA ASP A 73 11.67 10.78 -3.19
C ASP A 73 10.57 9.76 -3.48
N VAL A 74 9.62 9.66 -2.54
CA VAL A 74 8.36 8.89 -2.64
C VAL A 74 8.50 7.38 -2.44
N LEU A 75 7.93 6.96 -1.32
CA LEU A 75 7.58 5.57 -1.04
C LEU A 75 6.11 5.37 -1.35
N SER A 76 5.82 4.57 -2.37
CA SER A 76 4.46 4.20 -2.76
C SER A 76 4.11 2.77 -2.30
N PHE A 77 2.82 2.53 -2.10
CA PHE A 77 2.24 1.28 -1.65
C PHE A 77 1.20 0.83 -2.67
N SER A 78 1.32 -0.38 -3.23
CA SER A 78 0.37 -0.91 -4.23
C SER A 78 -0.62 -1.88 -3.57
N THR A 79 -1.91 -1.57 -3.68
CA THR A 79 -3.00 -2.45 -3.23
C THR A 79 -3.49 -3.32 -4.40
N SER A 80 -3.60 -4.63 -4.21
CA SER A 80 -4.48 -5.47 -5.05
C SER A 80 -5.41 -6.31 -4.20
N SER A 81 -6.57 -6.54 -4.79
CA SER A 81 -7.73 -7.24 -4.24
C SER A 81 -7.73 -8.74 -4.53
N ALA A 82 -6.65 -9.31 -5.05
CA ALA A 82 -6.57 -10.75 -5.32
C ALA A 82 -6.23 -11.51 -4.02
N ILE A 83 -7.25 -12.08 -3.39
CA ILE A 83 -7.09 -12.99 -2.24
C ILE A 83 -7.84 -14.27 -2.56
N ASP A 84 -7.17 -15.41 -2.37
CA ASP A 84 -7.63 -16.77 -2.70
C ASP A 84 -8.71 -17.34 -1.75
N GLY A 85 -9.28 -16.50 -0.86
CA GLY A 85 -10.20 -16.91 0.20
C GLY A 85 -11.60 -16.27 0.13
N ASN A 86 -12.26 -16.08 1.28
CA ASN A 86 -13.62 -15.56 1.34
C ASN A 86 -13.70 -14.10 0.87
N SER A 87 -14.06 -13.92 -0.41
CA SER A 87 -14.14 -12.64 -1.10
C SER A 87 -15.15 -11.66 -0.49
N ALA A 88 -16.04 -12.10 0.41
CA ALA A 88 -17.02 -11.24 1.07
C ALA A 88 -16.47 -10.51 2.31
N THR A 89 -15.39 -10.99 2.94
CA THR A 89 -14.88 -10.41 4.20
C THR A 89 -13.39 -10.13 4.18
N GLU A 90 -12.61 -11.00 3.54
CA GLU A 90 -11.15 -10.92 3.52
C GLU A 90 -10.62 -9.66 2.82
N PRO A 91 -11.20 -9.22 1.68
CA PRO A 91 -10.74 -7.98 1.04
C PRO A 91 -10.87 -6.76 1.94
N TYR A 92 -11.90 -6.69 2.78
CA TYR A 92 -12.10 -5.59 3.72
C TYR A 92 -11.07 -5.60 4.86
N ILE A 93 -10.77 -6.78 5.41
CA ILE A 93 -9.77 -6.93 6.48
C ILE A 93 -8.38 -6.55 5.94
N VAL A 94 -8.03 -7.04 4.75
CA VAL A 94 -6.77 -6.69 4.09
C VAL A 94 -6.70 -5.20 3.83
N ALA A 95 -7.71 -4.60 3.19
CA ALA A 95 -7.75 -3.16 2.93
C ALA A 95 -7.60 -2.34 4.22
N HIS A 96 -8.29 -2.74 5.29
CA HIS A 96 -8.19 -2.08 6.60
C HIS A 96 -6.76 -2.13 7.16
N ASN A 97 -6.14 -3.31 7.20
CA ASN A 97 -4.78 -3.47 7.71
C ASN A 97 -3.75 -2.74 6.83
N MET A 98 -3.95 -2.73 5.51
CA MET A 98 -3.13 -1.97 4.57
C MET A 98 -3.20 -0.46 4.83
N LEU A 99 -4.40 0.10 5.03
CA LEU A 99 -4.59 1.51 5.36
C LEU A 99 -3.95 1.88 6.71
N LEU A 100 -4.12 1.05 7.74
CA LEU A 100 -3.48 1.25 9.04
C LEU A 100 -1.95 1.19 8.93
N SER A 101 -1.43 0.27 8.12
CA SER A 101 0.01 0.16 7.84
C SER A 101 0.54 1.41 7.15
N HIS A 102 -0.15 1.89 6.12
CA HIS A 102 0.20 3.13 5.44
C HIS A 102 0.19 4.33 6.40
N GLY A 103 -0.88 4.50 7.18
CA GLY A 103 -0.99 5.59 8.16
C GLY A 103 0.12 5.54 9.23
N THR A 104 0.45 4.34 9.71
CA THR A 104 1.54 4.13 10.69
C THR A 104 2.89 4.52 10.10
N VAL A 105 3.19 4.04 8.89
CA VAL A 105 4.45 4.35 8.19
C VAL A 105 4.56 5.83 7.85
N ALA A 106 3.46 6.46 7.42
CA ALA A 106 3.41 7.89 7.15
C ALA A 106 3.69 8.74 8.40
N ASP A 107 3.16 8.33 9.56
CA ASP A 107 3.42 9.00 10.83
C ASP A 107 4.90 8.86 11.25
N ILE A 108 5.47 7.66 11.13
CA ILE A 108 6.90 7.40 11.37
C ILE A 108 7.78 8.28 10.47
N TYR A 109 7.50 8.28 9.17
CA TYR A 109 8.26 9.07 8.19
C TYR A 109 8.20 10.56 8.52
N ARG A 110 6.99 11.10 8.77
CA ARG A 110 6.77 12.50 9.11
C ARG A 110 7.52 12.93 10.38
N LYS A 111 7.51 12.10 11.41
CA LYS A 111 8.10 12.42 12.72
C LYS A 111 9.63 12.25 12.74
N LYS A 112 10.16 11.20 12.12
CA LYS A 112 11.57 10.81 12.28
C LYS A 112 12.46 11.18 11.08
N TYR A 113 11.91 11.16 9.86
CA TYR A 113 12.72 11.16 8.63
C TYR A 113 12.50 12.40 7.77
N LYS A 114 11.26 12.93 7.68
CA LYS A 114 10.88 14.06 6.80
C LYS A 114 11.77 15.30 6.95
N ALA A 115 12.15 15.67 8.17
CA ALA A 115 12.99 16.84 8.41
C ALA A 115 14.41 16.71 7.84
N LYS A 116 14.92 15.48 7.72
CA LYS A 116 16.28 15.19 7.22
C LYS A 116 16.27 14.84 5.73
N GLN A 117 15.32 14.00 5.34
CA GLN A 117 15.24 13.38 4.01
C GLN A 117 14.46 14.23 3.01
N GLN A 118 13.54 15.07 3.50
CA GLN A 118 12.72 16.00 2.71
C GLN A 118 11.78 15.36 1.67
N GLY A 119 11.92 14.07 1.37
CA GLY A 119 11.08 13.37 0.41
C GLY A 119 9.61 13.22 0.80
N SER A 120 8.82 12.72 -0.13
CA SER A 120 7.37 12.55 0.05
C SER A 120 7.01 11.08 0.28
N LEU A 121 5.79 10.80 0.75
CA LEU A 121 5.30 9.45 0.94
C LEU A 121 3.84 9.40 0.48
N GLY A 122 3.50 8.40 -0.32
CA GLY A 122 2.20 8.30 -0.98
C GLY A 122 1.67 6.86 -1.03
N ILE A 123 0.55 6.69 -1.71
CA ILE A 123 -0.08 5.39 -1.97
C ILE A 123 -0.46 5.32 -3.45
N SER A 124 -0.23 4.18 -4.08
CA SER A 124 -0.62 3.89 -5.46
C SER A 124 -1.85 3.00 -5.43
N LEU A 125 -2.96 3.50 -5.97
CA LEU A 125 -4.21 2.77 -6.09
C LEU A 125 -4.42 2.39 -7.55
N ASP A 126 -4.73 1.12 -7.80
CA ASP A 126 -5.22 0.68 -9.11
C ASP A 126 -6.66 1.18 -9.29
N VAL A 127 -6.93 1.81 -10.44
CA VAL A 127 -8.23 2.41 -10.74
C VAL A 127 -8.68 1.95 -12.12
N ILE A 128 -9.82 1.28 -12.17
CA ILE A 128 -10.49 0.91 -13.41
C ILE A 128 -11.59 1.93 -13.65
N TRP A 129 -11.57 2.52 -14.84
CA TRP A 129 -12.66 3.36 -15.27
C TRP A 129 -13.82 2.48 -15.73
N PHE A 130 -14.97 2.60 -15.06
CA PHE A 130 -16.20 1.95 -15.47
C PHE A 130 -17.03 2.90 -16.33
N GLU A 131 -17.55 2.39 -17.44
CA GLU A 131 -18.46 3.10 -18.36
C GLU A 131 -19.83 2.41 -18.33
N PRO A 132 -20.95 3.16 -18.27
CA PRO A 132 -22.28 2.56 -18.26
C PRO A 132 -22.58 1.85 -19.58
N ALA A 133 -23.17 0.66 -19.51
CA ALA A 133 -23.50 -0.12 -20.69
C ALA A 133 -24.59 0.55 -21.56
N THR A 134 -25.51 1.30 -20.92
CA THR A 134 -26.57 2.08 -21.57
C THR A 134 -26.76 3.43 -20.90
N ASN A 135 -27.52 4.33 -21.55
CA ASN A 135 -27.89 5.65 -21.01
C ASN A 135 -29.01 5.61 -19.95
N THR A 136 -29.20 4.48 -19.27
CA THR A 136 -30.19 4.35 -18.21
C THR A 136 -29.64 4.83 -16.87
N THR A 137 -30.52 5.30 -15.99
CA THR A 137 -30.14 5.67 -14.63
C THR A 137 -29.56 4.47 -13.88
N ASP A 138 -30.10 3.27 -14.09
CA ASP A 138 -29.66 2.04 -13.43
C ASP A 138 -28.20 1.69 -13.76
N ASP A 139 -27.79 1.83 -15.03
CA ASP A 139 -26.42 1.59 -15.46
C ASP A 139 -25.46 2.69 -14.99
N ALA A 140 -25.92 3.94 -14.94
CA ALA A 140 -25.15 5.04 -14.36
C ALA A 140 -24.90 4.82 -12.86
N GLU A 141 -25.92 4.40 -12.10
CA GLU A 141 -25.78 4.07 -10.68
C GLU A 141 -24.93 2.81 -10.46
N ALA A 142 -25.04 1.79 -11.32
CA ALA A 142 -24.20 0.59 -11.26
C ALA A 142 -22.72 0.92 -11.47
N THR A 143 -22.44 1.81 -12.42
CA THR A 143 -21.10 2.33 -12.69
C THR A 143 -20.55 3.09 -11.47
N GLN A 144 -21.35 3.97 -10.86
CA GLN A 144 -20.94 4.67 -9.64
C GLN A 144 -20.68 3.70 -8.48
N ARG A 145 -21.53 2.67 -8.29
CA ARG A 145 -21.30 1.63 -7.27
C ARG A 145 -20.02 0.84 -7.53
N ALA A 146 -19.71 0.52 -8.79
CA ALA A 146 -18.47 -0.19 -9.14
C ALA A 146 -17.22 0.66 -8.86
N GLN A 147 -17.27 1.96 -9.17
CA GLN A 147 -16.21 2.91 -8.84
C GLN A 147 -16.05 3.10 -7.32
N ASP A 148 -17.16 3.30 -6.59
CA ASP A 148 -17.16 3.41 -5.13
C ASP A 148 -16.61 2.15 -4.46
N PHE A 149 -16.91 0.97 -5.01
CA PHE A 149 -16.44 -0.31 -4.49
C PHE A 149 -14.95 -0.54 -4.77
N GLN A 150 -14.46 -0.18 -5.95
CA GLN A 150 -13.04 -0.36 -6.27
C GLN A 150 -12.15 0.68 -5.56
N LEU A 151 -12.57 1.94 -5.58
CA LEU A 151 -11.72 3.08 -5.19
C LEU A 151 -12.10 3.67 -3.84
N GLY A 152 -13.40 3.73 -3.54
CA GLY A 152 -13.94 4.39 -2.35
C GLY A 152 -13.40 3.78 -1.05
N TRP A 153 -13.10 2.49 -1.04
CA TRP A 153 -12.54 1.78 0.13
C TRP A 153 -11.19 2.34 0.60
N PHE A 154 -10.38 2.86 -0.32
CA PHE A 154 -9.05 3.40 0.00
C PHE A 154 -9.04 4.92 0.04
N ILE A 155 -9.79 5.59 -0.85
CA ILE A 155 -9.79 7.05 -0.95
C ILE A 155 -10.52 7.70 0.23
N GLU A 156 -11.68 7.20 0.65
CA GLU A 156 -12.45 7.85 1.73
C GLU A 156 -11.67 7.89 3.05
N PRO A 157 -11.02 6.81 3.51
CA PRO A 157 -10.18 6.85 4.71
C PRO A 157 -8.94 7.71 4.55
N LEU A 158 -8.33 7.73 3.35
CA LEU A 158 -7.11 8.50 3.09
C LEU A 158 -7.37 10.01 3.10
N ILE A 159 -8.51 10.46 2.57
CA ILE A 159 -8.86 11.88 2.48
C ILE A 159 -9.56 12.37 3.76
N PHE A 160 -10.49 11.58 4.31
CA PHE A 160 -11.38 12.03 5.38
C PHE A 160 -11.10 11.38 6.74
N GLY A 161 -10.21 10.39 6.82
CA GLY A 161 -9.91 9.69 8.07
C GLY A 161 -11.05 8.83 8.59
N GLN A 162 -12.05 8.52 7.76
CA GLN A 162 -13.24 7.74 8.12
C GLN A 162 -13.42 6.59 7.14
N LEU A 163 -13.74 5.41 7.66
CA LEU A 163 -14.28 4.33 6.83
C LEU A 163 -15.73 4.66 6.50
N SER A 164 -16.03 4.72 5.20
CA SER A 164 -17.38 4.64 4.65
C SER A 164 -18.22 3.62 5.43
N ASN A 165 -19.35 3.99 6.06
CA ASN A 165 -20.33 3.01 6.56
C ASN A 165 -20.98 2.30 5.36
N LEU A 166 -20.24 1.40 4.71
CA LEU A 166 -20.65 0.69 3.49
C LEU A 166 -21.83 -0.26 3.73
N ASN A 167 -22.08 -0.65 4.98
CA ASN A 167 -23.23 -1.45 5.37
C ASN A 167 -24.59 -0.79 5.03
N GLU A 168 -24.64 0.55 4.94
CA GLU A 168 -25.87 1.27 4.53
C GLU A 168 -26.05 1.32 3.00
N LYS A 169 -24.97 1.24 2.21
CA LYS A 169 -25.06 1.25 0.74
C LYS A 169 -25.38 -0.13 0.17
N GLN A 170 -25.03 -1.23 0.86
CA GLN A 170 -25.35 -2.60 0.42
C GLN A 170 -26.74 -3.09 0.87
N SER A 171 -27.37 -2.44 1.86
CA SER A 171 -28.70 -2.83 2.37
C SER A 171 -29.88 -2.17 1.65
N ARG A 172 -29.62 -1.40 0.58
CA ARG A 172 -30.62 -0.81 -0.32
C ARG A 172 -30.63 -1.48 -1.70
N GLY A 173 -30.42 -2.80 -1.72
CA GLY A 173 -30.71 -3.66 -2.88
C GLY A 173 -32.13 -4.20 -2.81
#